data_AF-A0A4Z1NXS0-F1
#
_entry.id   AF-A0A4Z1NXS0-F1
#
_cell.length_a   1.000
_cell.length_b   1.000
_cell.length_c   1.000
_cell.angle_alpha   90.00
_cell.angle_beta   90.00
_cell.angle_gamma   90.00
#
_symmetry.space_group_name_H-M   'P 1'
#
loop_
_entity.id
_entity.type
_entity.pdbx_description
1 polymer ?
#
loop_
_entity_poly.entity_id
_entity_poly.type
_entity_poly.pdbx_seq_one_letter_code
_entity_poly.pdbx_strand_id
1 'polypeptide(L)'
;MWGWFGGGAAAKKDAPKKAILQLRGQLEMLSKREKHLQNQMDEQDNLARKYVNSNKNAAKAALRRKKQFEHTLDQTRGQIMTLESEIYSIEAANINKETLDAMKNASSAMKQIHGGLTIDKVDQTMEELREQHAIGEEIGEAITQSIGNSAFDETELDDELEALQQEELDNKMLGTGAVPADKIQRLPTAPEGVKAGKAPVHAEEEDEEEELRKLQAEMAM
;
A
#
# COMPACT_ATOMS: atom_id res chain seq x y z
N MET A 1 8.47 50.65 -25.83
CA MET A 1 8.06 49.24 -25.95
C MET A 1 8.27 48.59 -24.59
N TRP A 2 7.22 48.52 -23.77
CA TRP A 2 7.25 47.87 -22.44
C TRP A 2 6.40 46.60 -22.48
N GLY A 3 6.92 45.54 -21.86
CA GLY A 3 6.62 44.14 -22.14
C GLY A 3 5.25 43.60 -21.70
N TRP A 4 4.77 42.62 -22.46
CA TRP A 4 3.58 41.80 -22.20
C TRP A 4 3.92 40.31 -22.34
N PHE A 5 4.90 39.78 -21.62
CA PHE A 5 5.15 38.34 -21.58
C PHE A 5 5.33 37.87 -20.14
N GLY A 6 4.20 37.77 -19.42
CA GLY A 6 4.17 37.23 -18.06
C GLY A 6 2.93 36.40 -17.70
N GLY A 7 1.84 36.46 -18.47
CA GLY A 7 0.55 35.83 -18.09
C GLY A 7 0.38 34.35 -18.44
N GLY A 8 1.22 33.77 -19.30
CA GLY A 8 0.98 32.44 -19.89
C GLY A 8 1.20 31.25 -18.94
N ALA A 9 2.04 31.39 -17.91
CA ALA A 9 2.39 30.29 -17.01
C ALA A 9 1.35 30.10 -15.89
N ALA A 10 0.75 31.19 -15.38
CA ALA A 10 -0.33 31.13 -14.40
C ALA A 10 -1.61 30.53 -15.01
N ALA A 11 -1.97 30.95 -16.23
CA ALA A 11 -3.14 30.45 -16.95
C ALA A 11 -3.13 28.93 -17.20
N LYS A 12 -1.94 28.30 -17.31
CA LYS A 12 -1.80 26.85 -17.51
C LYS A 12 -1.97 26.05 -16.21
N LYS A 13 -1.66 26.61 -15.05
CA LYS A 13 -1.84 25.92 -13.75
C LYS A 13 -3.30 25.89 -13.30
N ASP A 14 -4.10 26.88 -13.71
CA ASP A 14 -5.52 26.96 -13.35
C ASP A 14 -6.46 26.27 -14.33
N ALA A 15 -5.96 25.77 -15.47
CA ALA A 15 -6.78 25.18 -16.53
C ALA A 15 -7.62 23.96 -16.08
N PRO A 16 -7.08 22.98 -15.33
CA PRO A 16 -7.87 21.83 -14.87
C PRO A 16 -8.98 22.24 -13.89
N LYS A 17 -8.65 23.12 -12.93
CA LYS A 17 -9.62 23.64 -11.96
C LYS A 17 -10.74 24.41 -12.63
N LYS A 18 -10.40 25.25 -13.62
CA LYS A 18 -11.39 26.01 -14.41
C LYS A 18 -12.30 25.08 -15.22
N ALA A 19 -11.74 24.05 -15.85
CA ALA A 19 -12.52 23.06 -16.58
C ALA A 19 -13.51 22.32 -15.66
N ILE A 20 -13.03 21.83 -14.50
CA ILE A 20 -13.88 21.17 -13.50
C ILE A 20 -15.01 22.10 -13.03
N LEU A 21 -14.72 23.37 -12.76
CA LEU A 21 -15.75 24.35 -12.35
C LEU A 21 -16.80 24.56 -13.44
N GLN A 22 -16.39 24.66 -14.71
CA GLN A 22 -17.32 24.78 -15.83
C GLN A 22 -18.20 23.53 -15.97
N LEU A 23 -17.61 22.33 -15.87
CA LEU A 23 -18.34 21.07 -15.92
C LEU A 23 -19.34 20.95 -14.77
N ARG A 24 -18.96 21.33 -13.55
CA ARG A 24 -19.86 21.36 -12.38
C ARG A 24 -21.02 22.34 -12.56
N GLY A 25 -20.75 23.53 -13.12
CA GLY A 25 -21.81 24.48 -13.47
C GLY A 25 -22.79 23.90 -14.51
N GLN A 26 -22.28 23.20 -15.52
CA GLN A 26 -23.12 22.52 -16.51
C GLN A 26 -23.94 21.38 -15.89
N LEU A 27 -23.35 20.63 -14.96
CA LEU A 27 -24.03 19.56 -14.22
C LEU A 27 -25.19 20.09 -13.37
N GLU A 28 -25.01 21.23 -12.71
CA GLU A 28 -26.09 21.91 -11.98
C GLU A 28 -27.25 22.29 -12.92
N MET A 29 -26.94 22.81 -14.11
CA MET A 29 -27.95 23.15 -15.11
C MET A 29 -28.69 21.91 -15.63
N LEU A 30 -27.98 20.81 -15.88
CA LEU A 30 -28.60 19.55 -16.30
C LEU A 30 -29.46 18.94 -15.19
N SER A 31 -29.05 19.02 -13.92
CA SER A 31 -29.86 18.56 -12.78
C SER A 31 -31.16 19.37 -12.64
N LYS A 32 -31.10 20.70 -12.81
CA LYS A 32 -32.30 21.54 -12.87
C LYS A 32 -33.21 21.16 -14.03
N ARG A 33 -32.64 20.86 -15.21
CA ARG A 33 -33.38 20.40 -16.38
C ARG A 33 -34.05 19.05 -16.14
N GLU A 34 -33.35 18.09 -15.53
CA GLU A 34 -33.91 16.79 -15.13
C GLU A 34 -35.14 16.98 -14.23
N LYS A 35 -35.03 17.79 -13.18
CA LYS A 35 -36.15 18.07 -12.28
C LYS A 35 -37.32 18.73 -13.00
N HIS A 36 -37.04 19.64 -13.93
CA HIS A 36 -38.09 20.27 -14.74
C HIS A 36 -38.81 19.26 -15.64
N LEU A 37 -38.07 18.35 -16.29
CA LEU A 37 -38.64 17.29 -17.13
C LEU A 37 -39.50 16.33 -16.31
N GLN A 38 -39.08 15.97 -15.10
CA GLN A 38 -39.89 15.15 -14.18
C GLN A 38 -41.21 15.84 -13.83
N ASN A 39 -41.18 17.12 -13.47
CA ASN A 39 -42.40 17.88 -13.21
C ASN A 39 -43.33 17.92 -14.44
N GLN A 40 -42.78 18.13 -15.64
CA GLN A 40 -43.55 18.11 -16.88
C GLN A 40 -44.18 16.73 -17.15
N MET A 41 -43.45 15.64 -16.85
CA MET A 41 -44.00 14.28 -16.95
C MET A 41 -45.17 14.07 -16.00
N ASP A 42 -45.06 14.53 -14.75
CA ASP A 42 -46.13 14.43 -13.75
C ASP A 42 -47.37 15.23 -14.16
N GLU A 43 -47.19 16.44 -14.70
CA GLU A 43 -48.27 17.24 -15.27
C GLU A 43 -49.00 16.50 -16.40
N GLN A 44 -48.25 15.88 -17.33
CA GLN A 44 -48.87 15.11 -18.41
C GLN A 44 -49.55 13.84 -17.91
N ASP A 45 -49.02 13.18 -16.89
CA ASP A 45 -49.64 12.01 -16.26
C ASP A 45 -50.98 12.39 -15.62
N ASN A 46 -51.00 13.50 -14.88
CA ASN A 46 -52.22 14.05 -14.27
C ASN A 46 -53.26 14.43 -15.31
N LEU A 47 -52.86 15.07 -16.41
CA LEU A 47 -53.75 15.38 -17.53
C LEU A 47 -54.30 14.11 -18.19
N ALA A 48 -53.47 13.08 -18.39
CA ALA A 48 -53.91 11.81 -18.94
C ALA A 48 -54.97 11.15 -18.05
N ARG A 49 -54.75 11.10 -16.73
CA ARG A 49 -55.71 10.58 -15.75
C ARG A 49 -57.02 11.37 -15.74
N LYS A 50 -56.95 12.70 -15.85
CA LYS A 50 -58.14 13.57 -15.88
C LYS A 50 -59.05 13.27 -17.09
N TYR A 51 -58.45 13.01 -18.25
CA TYR A 51 -59.21 12.81 -19.49
C TYR A 51 -59.51 11.35 -19.85
N VAL A 52 -59.00 10.37 -19.08
CA VAL A 52 -59.08 8.94 -19.44
C VAL A 52 -60.52 8.44 -19.65
N ASN A 53 -61.48 8.95 -18.88
CA ASN A 53 -62.89 8.55 -18.93
C ASN A 53 -63.77 9.51 -19.76
N SER A 54 -63.28 10.69 -20.13
CA SER A 54 -64.09 11.74 -20.76
C SER A 54 -63.63 12.09 -22.18
N ASN A 55 -62.32 12.06 -22.44
CA ASN A 55 -61.76 12.39 -23.74
C ASN A 55 -60.49 11.56 -24.02
N LYS A 56 -60.70 10.40 -24.64
CA LYS A 56 -59.63 9.43 -24.97
C LYS A 56 -58.54 10.03 -25.87
N ASN A 57 -58.88 10.95 -26.76
CA ASN A 57 -57.90 11.59 -27.65
C ASN A 57 -56.99 12.55 -26.88
N ALA A 58 -57.55 13.35 -25.97
CA ALA A 58 -56.78 14.23 -25.09
C ALA A 58 -55.86 13.43 -24.16
N ALA A 59 -56.36 12.33 -23.57
CA ALA A 59 -55.55 11.44 -22.74
C ALA A 59 -54.37 10.83 -23.52
N LYS A 60 -54.61 10.33 -24.74
CA LYS A 60 -53.54 9.81 -25.62
C LYS A 60 -52.51 10.88 -25.97
N ALA A 61 -52.93 12.12 -26.23
CA ALA A 61 -52.00 13.22 -26.53
C ALA A 61 -51.10 13.56 -25.33
N ALA A 62 -51.66 13.59 -24.12
CA ALA A 62 -50.91 13.79 -22.89
C ALA A 62 -49.87 12.67 -22.66
N LEU A 63 -50.27 11.40 -22.83
CA LEU A 63 -49.34 10.26 -22.73
C LEU A 63 -48.20 10.30 -23.75
N ARG A 64 -48.46 10.76 -24.99
CA ARG A 64 -47.41 10.94 -26.00
C ARG A 64 -46.40 12.01 -25.59
N ARG A 65 -46.86 13.13 -25.03
CA ARG A 65 -45.97 14.18 -24.51
C ARG A 65 -45.15 13.68 -23.33
N LYS A 66 -45.77 12.94 -22.40
CA LYS A 66 -45.07 12.28 -21.29
C LYS A 66 -43.93 11.39 -21.81
N LYS A 67 -44.20 10.53 -22.79
CA LYS A 67 -43.20 9.67 -23.45
C LYS A 67 -42.05 10.46 -24.09
N GLN A 68 -42.33 11.62 -24.67
CA GLN A 68 -41.29 12.49 -25.24
C GLN A 68 -40.41 13.12 -24.14
N PHE A 69 -41.00 13.52 -23.01
CA PHE A 69 -40.25 14.01 -21.85
C PHE A 69 -39.42 12.91 -21.20
N GLU A 70 -39.95 11.68 -21.09
CA GLU A 70 -39.21 10.48 -20.65
C GLU A 70 -37.95 10.28 -21.50
N HIS A 71 -38.09 10.29 -22.84
CA HIS A 71 -36.93 10.15 -23.72
C HIS A 71 -35.89 11.28 -23.53
N THR A 72 -36.36 12.52 -23.37
CA THR A 72 -35.47 13.67 -23.15
C THR A 72 -34.79 13.61 -21.78
N LEU A 73 -35.48 13.07 -20.78
CA LEU A 73 -34.95 12.85 -19.44
C LEU A 73 -33.83 11.82 -19.47
N ASP A 74 -34.01 10.70 -20.17
CA ASP A 74 -32.97 9.68 -20.33
C ASP A 74 -31.73 10.24 -21.04
N GLN A 75 -31.91 11.05 -22.08
CA GLN A 75 -30.80 11.76 -22.72
C GLN A 75 -30.09 12.71 -21.75
N THR A 76 -30.84 13.45 -20.94
CA THR A 76 -30.28 14.38 -19.94
C THR A 76 -29.47 13.62 -18.89
N ARG A 77 -29.96 12.46 -18.42
CA ARG A 77 -29.22 11.59 -17.49
C ARG A 77 -27.94 11.03 -18.10
N GLY A 78 -27.97 10.62 -19.37
CA GLY A 78 -26.78 10.20 -20.10
C GLY A 78 -25.73 11.32 -20.19
N GLN A 79 -26.17 12.57 -20.40
CA GLN A 79 -25.28 13.73 -20.38
C GLN A 79 -24.66 13.96 -19.00
N ILE A 80 -25.46 13.85 -17.92
CA ILE A 80 -24.97 13.97 -16.54
C ILE A 80 -23.86 12.94 -16.28
N MET A 81 -24.13 11.66 -16.55
CA MET A 81 -23.15 10.57 -16.35
C MET A 81 -21.85 10.82 -17.13
N THR A 82 -21.97 11.32 -18.36
CA THR A 82 -20.81 11.66 -19.20
C THR A 82 -19.98 12.77 -18.56
N LEU A 83 -20.61 13.85 -18.07
CA LEU A 83 -19.90 14.95 -17.42
C LEU A 83 -19.26 14.53 -16.09
N GLU A 84 -19.92 13.67 -15.30
CA GLU A 84 -19.36 13.12 -14.06
C GLU A 84 -18.10 12.29 -14.33
N SER A 85 -18.16 11.43 -15.36
CA SER A 85 -17.00 10.65 -15.82
C SER A 85 -15.86 11.54 -16.29
N GLU A 86 -16.16 12.65 -16.97
CA GLU A 86 -15.15 13.61 -17.45
C GLU A 86 -14.49 14.34 -16.28
N ILE A 87 -15.27 14.78 -15.28
CA ILE A 87 -14.73 15.40 -14.06
C ILE A 87 -13.77 14.44 -13.36
N TYR A 88 -14.19 13.19 -13.15
CA TYR A 88 -13.34 12.16 -12.55
C TYR A 88 -12.05 11.93 -13.35
N SER A 89 -12.16 11.87 -14.68
CA SER A 89 -11.01 11.67 -15.57
C SER A 89 -10.00 12.82 -15.48
N ILE A 90 -10.47 14.08 -15.39
CA ILE A 90 -9.61 15.25 -15.22
C ILE A 90 -8.94 15.23 -13.84
N GLU A 91 -9.67 14.88 -12.78
CA GLU A 91 -9.13 14.77 -11.43
C GLU A 91 -8.05 13.69 -11.34
N ALA A 92 -8.30 12.51 -11.91
CA ALA A 92 -7.33 11.41 -12.01
C ALA A 92 -6.10 11.82 -12.83
N ALA A 93 -6.29 12.49 -13.97
CA ALA A 93 -5.19 12.97 -14.80
C ALA A 93 -4.31 13.99 -14.04
N ASN A 94 -4.91 14.85 -13.21
CA ASN A 94 -4.14 15.79 -12.40
C ASN A 94 -3.28 15.08 -11.33
N ILE A 95 -3.83 14.07 -10.64
CA ILE A 95 -3.08 13.27 -9.67
C ILE A 95 -1.93 12.50 -10.36
N ASN A 96 -2.20 11.89 -11.52
CA ASN A 96 -1.18 11.18 -12.29
C ASN A 96 -0.04 12.11 -12.73
N LYS A 97 -0.37 13.34 -13.14
CA LYS A 97 0.62 14.36 -13.47
C LYS A 97 1.48 14.72 -12.25
N GLU A 98 0.87 14.98 -11.10
CA GLU A 98 1.60 15.32 -9.87
C GLU A 98 2.55 14.19 -9.45
N THR A 99 2.08 12.94 -9.57
CA THR A 99 2.91 11.75 -9.32
C THR A 99 4.10 11.68 -10.27
N LEU A 100 3.88 11.91 -11.56
CA LEU A 100 4.95 11.91 -12.56
C LEU A 100 5.95 13.06 -12.35
N ASP A 101 5.48 14.24 -11.97
CA ASP A 101 6.34 15.37 -11.62
C ASP A 101 7.20 15.05 -10.39
N ALA A 102 6.64 14.38 -9.36
CA ALA A 102 7.40 13.91 -8.20
C ALA A 102 8.45 12.86 -8.58
N MET A 103 8.10 11.89 -9.41
CA MET A 103 9.04 10.88 -9.93
C MET A 103 10.18 11.52 -10.73
N LYS A 104 9.88 12.55 -11.55
CA LYS A 104 10.89 13.30 -12.31
C LYS A 104 11.88 14.02 -11.39
N ASN A 105 11.38 14.63 -10.31
CA ASN A 105 12.21 15.27 -9.30
C ASN A 105 13.10 14.24 -8.59
N ALA A 106 12.52 13.10 -8.18
CA ALA A 106 13.27 12.00 -7.56
C ALA A 106 14.37 11.47 -8.49
N SER A 107 14.06 11.22 -9.77
CA SER A 107 15.05 10.80 -10.76
C SER A 107 16.17 11.83 -10.94
N SER A 108 15.85 13.12 -10.91
CA SER A 108 16.85 14.19 -11.03
C SER A 108 17.78 14.24 -9.80
N ALA A 109 17.22 14.11 -8.58
CA ALA A 109 18.01 14.00 -7.36
C ALA A 109 18.92 12.76 -7.38
N MET A 110 18.40 11.60 -7.80
CA MET A 110 19.18 10.38 -7.95
C MET A 110 20.32 10.53 -8.96
N LYS A 111 20.08 11.22 -10.09
CA LYS A 111 21.14 11.56 -11.05
C LYS A 111 22.20 12.49 -10.47
N GLN A 112 21.86 13.39 -9.56
CA GLN A 112 22.85 14.23 -8.88
C GLN A 112 23.66 13.44 -7.85
N ILE A 113 23.00 12.59 -7.05
CA ILE A 113 23.66 11.73 -6.05
C ILE A 113 24.64 10.77 -6.73
N HIS A 114 24.21 10.08 -7.81
CA HIS A 114 25.03 9.09 -8.50
C HIS A 114 25.90 9.67 -9.62
N GLY A 115 25.59 10.86 -10.14
CA GLY A 115 26.32 11.46 -11.25
C GLY A 115 27.79 11.78 -10.93
N GLY A 116 28.14 11.87 -9.63
CA GLY A 116 29.52 11.97 -9.17
C GLY A 116 30.19 10.62 -8.88
N LEU A 117 29.44 9.52 -8.79
CA LEU A 117 29.91 8.17 -8.48
C LEU A 117 30.08 7.35 -9.77
N THR A 118 30.95 7.80 -10.66
CA THR A 118 31.34 7.00 -11.84
C THR A 118 32.30 5.90 -11.41
N ILE A 119 32.25 4.74 -12.08
CA ILE A 119 33.19 3.63 -11.84
C ILE A 119 34.64 4.13 -11.90
N ASP A 120 34.97 4.96 -12.90
CA ASP A 120 36.30 5.54 -13.04
C ASP A 120 36.76 6.35 -11.82
N LYS A 121 35.83 7.08 -11.17
CA LYS A 121 36.14 7.84 -9.95
C LYS A 121 36.30 6.93 -8.75
N VAL A 122 35.51 5.86 -8.65
CA VAL A 122 35.65 4.86 -7.60
C VAL A 122 37.01 4.17 -7.73
N ASP A 123 37.38 3.73 -8.93
CA ASP A 123 38.67 3.10 -9.20
C ASP A 123 39.83 4.05 -8.88
N GLN A 124 39.77 5.32 -9.32
CA GLN A 124 40.79 6.32 -8.96
C GLN A 124 40.90 6.53 -7.44
N THR A 125 39.77 6.63 -6.73
CA THR A 125 39.79 6.81 -5.27
C THR A 125 40.38 5.59 -4.56
N MET A 126 40.11 4.37 -5.07
CA MET A 126 40.69 3.13 -4.52
C MET A 126 42.18 3.01 -4.81
N GLU A 127 42.65 3.50 -5.96
CA GLU A 127 44.08 3.60 -6.29
C GLU A 127 44.79 4.56 -5.33
N GLU A 128 44.25 5.78 -5.16
CA GLU A 128 44.78 6.78 -4.22
C GLU A 128 44.81 6.26 -2.78
N LEU A 129 43.79 5.49 -2.37
CA LEU A 129 43.71 4.89 -1.04
C LEU A 129 44.76 3.79 -0.84
N ARG A 130 45.02 2.97 -1.86
CA ARG A 130 46.12 1.98 -1.82
C ARG A 130 47.49 2.66 -1.77
N GLU A 131 47.69 3.73 -2.53
CA GLU A 131 48.93 4.49 -2.52
C GLU A 131 49.17 5.14 -1.15
N GLN A 132 48.15 5.75 -0.54
CA GLN A 132 48.24 6.29 0.82
C GLN A 132 48.47 5.19 1.88
N HIS A 133 47.88 4.01 1.71
CA HIS A 133 48.14 2.87 2.59
C HIS A 133 49.60 2.40 2.48
N ALA A 134 50.13 2.29 1.26
CA ALA A 134 51.53 1.91 1.03
C ALA A 134 52.50 2.93 1.65
N ILE A 135 52.21 4.23 1.54
CA ILE A 135 52.98 5.29 2.22
C ILE A 135 52.87 5.14 3.74
N GLY A 136 51.69 4.82 4.27
CA GLY A 136 51.47 4.57 5.69
C GLY A 136 52.27 3.37 6.21
N GLU A 137 52.34 2.28 5.44
CA GLU A 137 53.17 1.11 5.75
C GLU A 137 54.66 1.46 5.67
N GLU A 138 55.11 2.20 4.65
CA GLU A 138 56.51 2.61 4.51
C GLU A 138 56.94 3.57 5.63
N ILE A 139 56.06 4.47 6.07
CA ILE A 139 56.26 5.31 7.27
C ILE A 139 56.29 4.43 8.53
N GLY A 140 55.38 3.47 8.64
CA GLY A 140 55.36 2.50 9.73
C GLY A 140 56.69 1.75 9.83
N GLU A 141 57.16 1.17 8.72
CA GLU A 141 58.44 0.48 8.64
C GLU A 141 59.62 1.41 8.92
N ALA A 142 59.64 2.63 8.39
CA ALA A 142 60.71 3.60 8.64
C ALA A 142 60.74 4.09 10.09
N ILE A 143 59.58 4.27 10.73
CA ILE A 143 59.47 4.59 12.16
C ILE A 143 59.92 3.40 13.00
N THR A 144 59.56 2.17 12.62
CA THR A 144 59.95 0.95 13.34
C THR A 144 61.44 0.63 13.13
N GLN A 145 62.03 1.01 12.00
CA GLN A 145 63.48 0.95 11.77
C GLN A 145 64.23 2.07 12.51
N SER A 146 63.62 3.24 12.71
CA SER A 146 64.23 4.40 13.42
C SER A 146 64.07 4.33 14.94
N ILE A 147 62.99 3.73 15.44
CA ILE A 147 62.83 3.34 16.84
C ILE A 147 63.42 1.95 16.92
N GLY A 148 64.76 1.89 16.97
CA GLY A 148 65.50 0.64 16.99
C GLY A 148 64.88 -0.34 17.98
N ASN A 149 64.83 -1.62 17.58
CA ASN A 149 64.41 -2.76 18.38
C ASN A 149 64.66 -2.54 19.88
N SER A 150 63.68 -1.96 20.57
CA SER A 150 63.47 -2.25 21.97
C SER A 150 62.82 -3.62 21.94
N ALA A 151 63.67 -4.64 21.81
CA ALA A 151 63.28 -6.00 22.14
C ALA A 151 62.80 -5.92 23.59
N PHE A 152 61.48 -5.89 23.77
CA PHE A 152 60.90 -6.20 25.08
C PHE A 152 61.36 -7.63 25.38
N ASP A 153 61.91 -7.83 26.58
CA ASP A 153 62.41 -9.13 26.97
C ASP A 153 61.21 -10.08 27.05
N GLU A 154 61.10 -11.03 26.11
CA GLU A 154 59.96 -11.95 26.01
C GLU A 154 59.76 -12.70 27.34
N THR A 155 60.82 -12.90 28.13
CA THR A 155 60.73 -13.51 29.46
C THR A 155 59.99 -12.66 30.49
N GLU A 156 60.09 -11.32 30.43
CA GLU A 156 59.34 -10.44 31.33
C GLU A 156 57.83 -10.46 31.02
N LEU A 157 57.47 -10.59 29.74
CA LEU A 157 56.10 -10.76 29.29
C LEU A 157 55.52 -12.13 29.66
N ASP A 158 56.31 -13.20 29.56
CA ASP A 158 55.89 -14.55 29.97
C ASP A 158 55.60 -14.61 31.48
N ASP A 159 56.45 -13.98 32.29
CA ASP A 159 56.26 -13.88 33.75
C ASP A 159 54.99 -13.09 34.11
N GLU A 160 54.72 -11.98 33.42
CA GLU A 160 53.51 -11.17 33.64
C GLU A 160 52.24 -11.92 33.18
N LEU A 161 52.32 -12.68 32.09
CA LEU A 161 51.22 -13.51 31.59
C LEU A 161 50.90 -14.65 32.55
N GLU A 162 51.91 -15.31 33.12
CA GLU A 162 51.73 -16.38 34.10
C GLU A 162 51.06 -15.85 35.38
N ALA A 163 51.45 -14.65 35.82
CA ALA A 163 50.81 -13.97 36.96
C ALA A 163 49.32 -13.68 36.71
N LEU A 164 48.95 -13.20 35.52
CA LEU A 164 47.55 -12.92 35.16
C LEU A 164 46.71 -14.20 35.05
N GLN A 165 47.28 -15.29 34.52
CA GLN A 165 46.58 -16.58 34.44
C GLN A 165 46.29 -17.15 35.83
N GLN A 166 47.24 -17.03 36.75
CA GLN A 166 47.06 -17.45 38.14
C GLN A 166 45.97 -16.64 38.84
N GLU A 167 45.93 -15.31 38.63
CA GLU A 167 44.87 -14.44 39.16
C GLU A 167 43.48 -14.85 38.64
N GLU A 168 43.35 -15.19 37.36
CA GLU A 168 42.07 -15.63 36.78
C GLU A 168 41.61 -16.98 37.33
N LEU A 169 42.54 -17.92 37.55
CA LEU A 169 42.24 -19.23 38.14
C LEU A 169 41.75 -19.08 39.59
N ASP A 170 42.42 -18.26 40.39
CA ASP A 170 42.03 -17.99 41.78
C ASP A 170 40.62 -17.36 41.83
N ASN A 171 40.33 -16.42 40.93
CA ASN A 171 39.00 -15.83 40.78
C ASN A 171 37.92 -16.87 40.39
N LYS A 172 38.24 -17.84 39.52
CA LYS A 172 37.30 -18.91 39.15
C LYS A 172 37.06 -19.91 40.30
N MET A 173 38.07 -20.21 41.12
CA MET A 173 37.91 -21.12 42.26
C MET A 173 37.03 -20.52 43.37
N LEU A 174 37.13 -19.22 43.62
CA LEU A 174 36.25 -18.49 44.56
C LEU A 174 34.77 -18.49 44.12
N GLY A 175 34.47 -18.74 42.83
CA GLY A 175 33.12 -18.76 42.26
C GLY A 175 32.35 -20.09 42.37
N THR A 176 32.97 -21.19 42.83
CA THR A 176 32.29 -22.49 42.93
C THR A 176 31.81 -22.79 44.35
N GLY A 177 30.65 -22.23 44.70
CA GLY A 177 29.92 -22.53 45.93
C GLY A 177 29.38 -23.97 45.98
N ALA A 178 29.35 -24.55 47.18
CA ALA A 178 28.95 -25.93 47.48
C ALA A 178 27.55 -26.33 46.95
N VAL A 179 27.46 -27.54 46.38
CA VAL A 179 26.23 -28.12 45.79
C VAL A 179 25.26 -28.63 46.88
N PRO A 180 23.93 -28.41 46.75
CA PRO A 180 22.95 -28.65 47.82
C PRO A 180 22.34 -30.06 47.80
N ALA A 181 22.12 -30.62 48.99
CA ALA A 181 21.36 -31.84 49.21
C ALA A 181 19.95 -31.52 49.70
N ASP A 182 18.93 -31.49 48.82
CA ASP A 182 17.55 -31.77 49.25
C ASP A 182 16.56 -32.03 48.08
N LYS A 183 15.75 -33.08 48.24
CA LYS A 183 14.44 -33.38 47.59
C LYS A 183 14.37 -33.75 46.10
N ILE A 184 14.55 -35.05 45.85
CA ILE A 184 13.84 -35.81 44.81
C ILE A 184 12.48 -36.22 45.37
N GLN A 185 11.36 -35.69 44.84
CA GLN A 185 10.04 -36.36 44.97
C GLN A 185 8.96 -35.80 44.03
N ARG A 186 8.39 -36.74 43.25
CA ARG A 186 7.01 -36.84 42.68
C ARG A 186 6.86 -36.71 41.15
N LEU A 187 6.44 -37.83 40.56
CA LEU A 187 6.04 -38.08 39.17
C LEU A 187 4.66 -37.45 38.80
N PRO A 188 4.34 -37.27 37.49
CA PRO A 188 3.08 -36.70 37.02
C PRO A 188 1.95 -37.74 36.80
N THR A 189 0.69 -37.32 36.99
CA THR A 189 -0.53 -38.12 36.78
C THR A 189 -1.35 -37.56 35.60
N ALA A 190 -1.91 -38.46 34.77
CA ALA A 190 -2.77 -38.18 33.61
C ALA A 190 -4.23 -37.80 34.00
N PRO A 191 -5.02 -37.11 33.15
CA PRO A 191 -6.39 -36.71 33.48
C PRO A 191 -7.49 -37.57 32.83
N GLU A 192 -8.51 -37.94 33.61
CA GLU A 192 -9.81 -38.51 33.21
C GLU A 192 -10.96 -37.50 33.46
N GLY A 193 -11.89 -37.33 32.50
CA GLY A 193 -13.34 -37.00 32.58
C GLY A 193 -13.82 -35.74 33.37
N VAL A 194 -14.94 -35.03 33.09
CA VAL A 194 -16.22 -35.34 32.41
C VAL A 194 -17.12 -34.05 32.22
N LYS A 195 -18.00 -34.04 31.18
CA LYS A 195 -19.34 -33.35 30.97
C LYS A 195 -19.40 -31.82 30.68
N ALA A 196 -20.28 -31.25 29.83
CA ALA A 196 -21.39 -31.68 28.96
C ALA A 196 -21.85 -30.51 28.03
N GLY A 197 -22.45 -30.79 26.85
CA GLY A 197 -23.26 -29.79 26.11
C GLY A 197 -23.72 -30.14 24.67
N LYS A 198 -24.99 -30.56 24.54
CA LYS A 198 -25.98 -30.43 23.43
C LYS A 198 -25.87 -31.25 22.10
N ALA A 199 -27.07 -31.67 21.64
CA ALA A 199 -27.54 -32.51 20.51
C ALA A 199 -27.32 -31.91 19.08
N PRO A 200 -27.72 -32.53 17.92
CA PRO A 200 -28.46 -33.80 17.68
C PRO A 200 -27.78 -34.80 16.70
N VAL A 201 -28.11 -36.10 16.83
CA VAL A 201 -27.50 -37.23 16.09
C VAL A 201 -28.37 -37.71 14.91
N HIS A 202 -29.53 -37.09 14.66
CA HIS A 202 -30.52 -37.67 13.74
C HIS A 202 -30.46 -37.17 12.28
N ALA A 203 -29.55 -36.24 11.95
CA ALA A 203 -29.42 -35.72 10.59
C ALA A 203 -28.32 -36.41 9.76
N GLU A 204 -27.35 -37.06 10.42
CA GLU A 204 -26.24 -37.75 9.74
C GLU A 204 -26.59 -39.20 9.37
N GLU A 205 -27.45 -39.87 10.14
CA GLU A 205 -27.88 -41.26 9.87
C GLU A 205 -28.75 -41.38 8.60
N GLU A 206 -29.54 -40.36 8.25
CA GLU A 206 -30.36 -40.36 7.02
C GLU A 206 -29.50 -40.18 5.75
N ASP A 207 -28.38 -39.45 5.85
CA ASP A 207 -27.45 -39.20 4.73
C ASP A 207 -26.62 -40.46 4.42
N GLU A 208 -26.16 -41.18 5.46
CA GLU A 208 -25.41 -42.44 5.30
C GLU A 208 -26.27 -43.57 4.72
N GLU A 209 -27.57 -43.63 5.04
CA GLU A 209 -28.48 -44.67 4.54
C GLU A 209 -28.83 -44.46 3.05
N GLU A 210 -28.90 -43.20 2.58
CA GLU A 210 -29.05 -42.89 1.16
C GLU A 210 -27.80 -43.23 0.34
N GLU A 211 -26.60 -42.94 0.86
CA GLU A 211 -25.34 -43.31 0.20
C GLU A 211 -25.18 -44.83 0.05
N LEU A 212 -25.52 -45.60 1.10
CA LEU A 212 -25.48 -47.06 1.07
C LEU A 212 -26.42 -47.66 0.01
N ARG A 213 -27.64 -47.13 -0.15
CA ARG A 213 -28.57 -47.59 -1.19
C ARG A 213 -28.06 -47.31 -2.59
N LYS A 214 -27.41 -46.16 -2.79
CA LYS A 214 -26.86 -45.77 -4.08
C LYS A 214 -25.72 -46.71 -4.50
N LEU A 215 -24.87 -47.07 -3.54
CA LEU A 215 -23.73 -47.99 -3.76
C LEU A 215 -24.18 -49.43 -4.03
N GLN A 216 -25.28 -49.89 -3.41
CA GLN A 216 -25.88 -51.19 -3.71
C GLN A 216 -26.52 -51.26 -5.11
N ALA A 217 -27.13 -50.16 -5.58
CA ALA A 217 -27.72 -50.09 -6.90
C ALA A 217 -26.67 -50.08 -8.03
N GLU A 218 -25.49 -49.52 -7.78
CA GLU A 218 -24.37 -49.47 -8.74
C GLU A 218 -23.68 -50.83 -8.91
N MET A 219 -23.67 -51.69 -7.88
CA MET A 219 -23.11 -53.05 -7.99
C MET A 219 -24.06 -54.09 -8.62
N ALA A 220 -25.32 -53.72 -8.85
CA ALA A 220 -26.35 -54.60 -9.41
C ALA A 220 -26.62 -54.35 -10.92
N MET A 221 -25.82 -53.50 -11.58
CA MET A 221 -25.71 -53.34 -13.04
C MET A 221 -24.32 -53.76 -13.52
#